data_AF-A0AAN0RE68-F1
#
_entry.id   AF-A0AAN0RE68-F1
#
_cell.length_a   1.000
_cell.length_b   1.000
_cell.length_c   1.000
_cell.angle_alpha   90.00
_cell.angle_beta   90.00
_cell.angle_gamma   90.00
#
_symmetry.space_group_name_H-M   'P 1'
#
loop_
_entity.id
_entity.type
_entity.pdbx_description
1 polymer ?
#
loop_
_entity_poly.entity_id
_entity_poly.type
_entity_poly.pdbx_seq_one_letter_code
_entity_poly.pdbx_strand_id
1 'polypeptide(L)' 'MTMRIYGLDIGTTSIGWAVVEYDVTQAIGRILAMGARSSPKPAFRTELRSTRLDDKSVLPAANSDAVGKGGEI' A
#
# COMPACT_ATOMS: atom_id res chain seq x y z
N MET A 1 43.03 12.69 1.12
CA MET A 1 41.98 13.22 2.03
C MET A 1 40.73 12.41 1.75
N THR A 2 40.18 11.72 2.75
CA THR A 2 39.01 10.86 2.58
C THR A 2 37.75 11.58 3.06
N MET A 3 36.64 11.37 2.36
CA MET A 3 35.32 11.87 2.74
C MET A 3 34.27 10.75 2.67
N ARG A 4 33.11 10.96 3.27
CA ARG A 4 31.96 10.07 3.14
C ARG A 4 30.90 10.68 2.23
N ILE A 5 30.46 9.89 1.26
CA ILE A 5 29.35 10.21 0.37
C ILE A 5 28.17 9.31 0.75
N TYR A 6 26.99 9.91 0.91
CA TYR A 6 25.74 9.22 1.18
C TYR A 6 24.86 9.32 -0.07
N GLY A 7 24.64 8.20 -0.74
CA GLY A 7 23.74 8.09 -1.88
C GLY A 7 22.36 7.65 -1.43
N LEU A 8 21.32 8.28 -1.97
CA LEU A 8 19.92 7.94 -1.71
C LEU A 8 19.17 7.85 -3.04
N ASP A 9 18.49 6.72 -3.26
CA ASP A 9 17.60 6.49 -4.40
C ASP A 9 16.17 6.32 -3.88
N ILE A 10 15.29 7.27 -4.20
CA ILE A 10 13.91 7.31 -3.70
C ILE A 10 12.96 6.87 -4.81
N GLY A 11 12.44 5.66 -4.67
CA GLY A 11 11.38 5.11 -5.51
C GLY A 11 9.98 5.33 -4.90
N THR A 12 8.94 4.98 -5.65
CA THR A 12 7.54 5.10 -5.20
C THR A 12 7.21 4.24 -3.97
N THR A 13 7.90 3.10 -3.82
CA THR A 13 7.66 2.10 -2.76
C THR A 13 8.96 1.59 -2.13
N SER A 14 10.07 2.29 -2.35
CA SER A 14 11.38 1.86 -1.89
C SER A 14 12.34 3.02 -1.72
N ILE A 15 13.33 2.82 -0.85
CA ILE A 15 14.46 3.72 -0.63
C ILE A 15 15.73 2.88 -0.67
N GLY A 16 16.53 3.02 -1.71
CA GLY A 16 17.89 2.49 -1.79
C GLY A 16 18.89 3.46 -1.14
N TRP A 17 19.92 2.96 -0.47
CA TRP A 17 20.97 3.79 0.10
C TRP A 17 22.35 3.14 -0.01
N ALA A 18 23.39 3.97 -0.10
CA ALA A 18 24.78 3.54 -0.07
C ALA A 18 25.65 4.57 0.67
N VAL A 19 26.65 4.07 1.37
CA VAL A 19 27.70 4.88 2.01
C VAL A 19 29.01 4.52 1.34
N VAL A 20 29.66 5.54 0.76
CA VAL A 20 30.91 5.41 0.04
C VAL A 20 31.98 6.22 0.76
N GLU A 21 33.09 5.59 1.10
CA GLU A 21 34.32 6.31 1.42
C GLU A 21 34.99 6.71 0.10
N TYR A 22 35.27 8.00 -0.07
CA TYR A 22 35.85 8.53 -1.29
C TYR A 22 37.19 9.21 -0.99
N ASP A 23 38.26 8.72 -1.62
CA ASP A 23 39.56 9.40 -1.62
C ASP A 23 39.60 10.39 -2.78
N VAL A 24 39.57 11.68 -2.42
CA VAL A 24 39.57 12.79 -3.38
C VAL A 24 40.87 12.83 -4.19
N THR A 25 41.97 12.40 -3.60
CA THR A 25 43.30 12.52 -4.22
C THR A 25 43.50 11.47 -5.31
N GLN A 26 42.94 10.28 -5.10
CA GLN A 26 43.04 9.16 -6.02
C GLN A 26 41.81 9.04 -6.93
N ALA A 27 40.75 9.80 -6.65
CA ALA A 27 39.44 9.68 -7.27
C ALA A 27 38.85 8.26 -7.21
N ILE A 28 39.09 7.57 -6.09
CA ILE A 28 38.63 6.19 -5.85
C ILE A 28 37.54 6.19 -4.78
N GLY A 29 36.45 5.48 -5.05
CA GLY A 29 35.38 5.20 -4.08
C GLY A 29 35.38 3.76 -3.60
N ARG A 30 35.19 3.55 -2.30
CA ARG A 30 34.97 2.25 -1.66
C ARG A 30 33.59 2.23 -1.01
N ILE A 31 32.77 1.25 -1.36
CA ILE A 31 31.47 1.02 -0.69
C ILE A 31 31.75 0.51 0.72
N LEU A 32 31.27 1.23 1.73
CA LEU A 32 31.34 0.83 3.13
C LEU A 32 30.10 0.03 3.54
N ALA A 33 28.93 0.47 3.09
CA ALA A 33 27.66 -0.17 3.36
C ALA A 33 26.64 0.21 2.29
N MET A 34 25.63 -0.63 2.11
CA MET A 34 24.50 -0.36 1.23
C MET A 34 23.28 -1.15 1.69
N GLY A 35 22.10 -0.70 1.27
CA GLY A 35 20.87 -1.40 1.57
C GLY A 35 19.68 -0.82 0.84
N ALA A 36 18.53 -1.42 1.08
CA ALA A 36 17.26 -0.95 0.58
C ALA A 36 16.18 -1.11 1.65
N ARG A 37 15.24 -0.19 1.68
CA ARG A 37 14.03 -0.27 2.48
C ARG A 37 12.84 -0.25 1.53
N SER A 38 12.06 -1.32 1.51
CA SER A 38 10.78 -1.36 0.78
C SER A 38 9.62 -1.03 1.72
N SER A 39 8.62 -0.32 1.20
CA SER A 39 7.35 -0.07 1.86
C SER A 39 6.21 -0.60 0.98
N PRO A 40 5.07 -1.00 1.58
CA PRO A 40 3.88 -1.34 0.80
C PRO A 40 3.48 -0.18 -0.11
N LYS A 41 2.90 -0.48 -1.28
CA LYS A 41 2.37 0.54 -2.17
C LYS A 41 1.36 1.40 -1.40
N PRO A 42 1.47 2.74 -1.44
CA PRO A 42 0.48 3.59 -0.78
C PRO A 42 -0.89 3.29 -1.37
N ALA A 43 -1.84 2.94 -0.50
CA ALA A 43 -3.23 2.79 -0.88
C ALA A 43 -3.78 4.18 -1.17
N PHE A 44 -3.99 4.51 -2.44
CA PHE A 44 -4.78 5.68 -2.79
C PHE A 44 -6.23 5.38 -2.39
N ARG A 45 -6.72 6.07 -1.36
CA ARG A 45 -8.15 6.04 -1.01
C ARG A 45 -8.90 6.81 -2.08
N THR A 46 -9.42 6.10 -3.08
CA THR A 46 -10.45 6.63 -3.96
C THR A 46 -11.73 6.72 -3.16
N GLU A 47 -12.07 7.90 -2.63
CA GLU A 47 -13.43 8.13 -2.14
C GLU A 47 -14.38 8.07 -3.33
N LEU A 48 -15.05 6.93 -3.51
CA LEU A 48 -16.22 6.84 -4.36
C LEU A 48 -17.32 7.71 -3.75
N ARG A 49 -17.37 8.98 -4.13
CA ARG A 49 -18.56 9.82 -3.94
C ARG A 49 -19.67 9.30 -4.86
N SER A 50 -20.38 8.30 -4.37
CA SER A 50 -21.68 7.91 -4.90
C SER A 50 -22.73 8.89 -4.36
N THR A 51 -23.00 9.95 -5.12
CA THR A 51 -24.28 10.66 -5.03
C THR A 51 -25.13 10.25 -6.23
N ARG A 52 -25.76 9.07 -6.13
CA ARG A 52 -27.01 8.77 -6.84
C ARG A 52 -28.01 8.26 -5.81
N LEU A 53 -28.61 9.22 -5.12
CA LEU A 53 -30.02 9.08 -4.76
C LEU A 53 -30.77 9.19 -6.08
N ASP A 54 -31.50 8.14 -6.47
CA ASP A 54 -32.72 8.16 -7.30
C ASP A 54 -32.92 6.79 -7.94
N ASP A 55 -33.39 5.81 -7.15
CA ASP A 55 -34.35 4.85 -7.68
C ASP A 55 -35.27 4.39 -6.54
N LYS A 56 -36.47 4.97 -6.53
CA LYS A 56 -37.60 4.48 -5.73
C LYS A 56 -38.26 3.35 -6.51
N SER A 57 -37.68 2.16 -6.48
CA SER A 57 -38.40 0.95 -6.86
C SER A 57 -37.78 -0.27 -6.20
N VAL A 58 -38.63 -1.22 -5.82
CA VAL A 58 -38.33 -2.49 -5.11
C VAL A 58 -38.34 -2.39 -3.57
N LEU A 59 -39.56 -2.29 -3.02
CA LEU A 59 -39.93 -3.08 -1.84
C LEU A 59 -40.87 -4.19 -2.31
N PRO A 60 -40.62 -5.47 -1.97
CA PRO A 60 -41.70 -6.44 -1.86
C PRO A 60 -42.03 -6.71 -0.40
N ALA A 61 -43.33 -6.86 -0.20
CA ALA A 61 -44.09 -6.96 1.04
C ALA A 61 -43.56 -7.97 2.07
N ALA A 62 -43.76 -7.61 3.34
CA ALA A 62 -43.91 -8.57 4.42
C ALA A 62 -45.09 -9.52 4.10
N ASN A 63 -44.91 -10.82 4.29
CA ASN A 63 -46.02 -11.71 4.57
C ASN A 63 -45.62 -12.69 5.66
N SER A 64 -46.27 -12.50 6.80
CA SER A 64 -46.53 -13.49 7.82
C SER A 64 -47.31 -14.68 7.24
N ASP A 65 -47.28 -15.79 7.96
CA ASP A 65 -48.16 -16.97 7.85
C ASP A 65 -47.61 -18.19 7.09
N ALA A 66 -46.95 -19.06 7.85
CA ALA A 66 -47.12 -20.52 7.72
C ALA A 66 -46.81 -21.19 9.06
N VAL A 67 -47.85 -21.32 9.89
CA VAL A 67 -47.91 -22.22 11.04
C VAL A 67 -48.03 -23.68 10.55
N GLY A 68 -47.23 -24.58 11.13
CA GLY A 68 -47.78 -25.82 11.69
C GLY A 68 -47.46 -27.19 11.03
N LYS A 69 -46.68 -27.98 11.79
CA LYS A 69 -46.83 -29.42 12.13
C LYS A 69 -46.44 -30.52 11.11
N GLY A 70 -45.42 -31.29 11.52
CA GLY A 70 -45.57 -32.71 11.89
C GLY A 70 -45.05 -33.77 10.91
N GLY A 71 -44.25 -34.73 11.41
CA GLY A 71 -44.10 -36.07 10.82
C GLY A 71 -42.72 -36.71 10.94
N GLU A 72 -42.65 -37.85 11.63
CA GLU A 72 -41.51 -38.75 11.95
C GLU A 72 -40.72 -39.32 10.77
N ILE A 73 -39.43 -39.61 10.99
CA ILE A 73 -38.86 -40.97 11.23
C ILE A 73 -37.64 -40.86 12.13
#